data_AF-A0A2I0PM01-F1
#
_entry.id   AF-A0A2I0PM01-F1
#
_cell.length_a   1.000
_cell.length_b   1.000
_cell.length_c   1.000
_cell.angle_alpha   90.00
_cell.angle_beta   90.00
_cell.angle_gamma   90.00
#
_symmetry.space_group_name_H-M   'P 1'
#
loop_
_entity.id
_entity.type
_entity.pdbx_description
1 polymer ?
#
loop_
_entity_poly.entity_id
_entity_poly.type
_entity_poly.pdbx_seq_one_letter_code
_entity_poly.pdbx_strand_id
1 'polypeptide(L)'
;MIKEIKSKSVLNKHKKRDSLFLEDYTLNPYLGCSFNCLYCYVNGSKYGSRIPKNLSVKINAAEVLYRQLKNRARKKEYGIIALGSATDPYLHQEKELKITRELLKIIYRFHFPLNLSTKSNLILRDMDLLKKIDESAKLPEDLATRLGKGTIITFSFSTMDNEMARIFEPAAPSPLDRLEAMAQLKTEGFLVGVCLMPILPFLSDTPDQIDFIIKTVKEFGGDFVLSGGMTLFGDQCNDSRMKYYDALAEYFPEVLTKTKAIFDNSDYPPPYYQKKISDLTSEICRKYNIKSRII
;
A
#
# COMPACT_ATOMS: atom_id res chain seq x y z
N MET A 1 14.29 5.19 -19.27
CA MET A 1 13.16 5.49 -20.19
C MET A 1 11.98 4.61 -19.78
N ILE A 2 10.80 5.19 -19.54
CA ILE A 2 9.58 4.44 -19.15
C ILE A 2 9.00 3.81 -20.41
N LYS A 3 8.55 2.56 -20.32
CA LYS A 3 7.88 1.90 -21.45
C LYS A 3 6.38 2.24 -21.46
N GLU A 4 5.89 2.78 -22.56
CA GLU A 4 4.45 2.98 -22.75
C GLU A 4 3.78 1.68 -23.19
N ILE A 5 2.64 1.35 -22.58
CA ILE A 5 1.83 0.19 -22.93
C ILE A 5 0.35 0.56 -22.97
N LYS A 6 -0.44 -0.25 -23.68
CA LYS A 6 -1.90 -0.17 -23.68
C LYS A 6 -2.49 -1.38 -22.96
N SER A 7 -3.56 -1.16 -22.20
CA SER A 7 -4.31 -2.23 -21.52
C SER A 7 -5.76 -2.27 -21.98
N LYS A 8 -6.35 -3.47 -21.97
CA LYS A 8 -7.80 -3.68 -22.22
C LYS A 8 -8.66 -3.42 -20.97
N SER A 9 -8.06 -3.56 -19.79
CA SER A 9 -8.70 -3.34 -18.48
C SER A 9 -7.70 -2.68 -17.53
N VAL A 10 -8.17 -1.74 -16.71
CA VAL A 10 -7.38 -1.17 -15.62
C VAL A 10 -8.04 -1.32 -14.25
N LEU A 11 -9.36 -1.50 -14.22
CA LEU A 11 -10.14 -1.79 -13.03
C LEU A 11 -10.50 -3.28 -12.95
N ASN A 12 -10.00 -3.99 -11.94
CA ASN A 12 -10.32 -5.41 -11.72
C ASN A 12 -11.22 -5.55 -10.48
N LYS A 13 -12.25 -6.39 -10.54
CA LYS A 13 -13.16 -6.63 -9.41
C LYS A 13 -12.70 -7.85 -8.60
N HIS A 14 -12.68 -7.75 -7.28
CA HIS A 14 -12.45 -8.90 -6.41
C HIS A 14 -13.67 -9.84 -6.41
N LYS A 15 -13.44 -11.12 -6.11
CA LYS A 15 -14.54 -12.10 -5.91
C LYS A 15 -15.35 -11.77 -4.66
N LYS A 16 -14.70 -11.26 -3.62
CA LYS A 16 -15.26 -10.79 -2.35
C LYS A 16 -14.48 -9.54 -1.93
N ARG A 17 -15.13 -8.61 -1.21
CA ARG A 17 -14.47 -7.44 -0.65
C ARG A 17 -13.31 -7.88 0.25
N ASP A 18 -12.17 -7.22 0.11
CA ASP A 18 -11.04 -7.46 1.01
C ASP A 18 -11.41 -7.05 2.44
N SER A 19 -11.19 -7.93 3.41
CA SER A 19 -11.61 -7.68 4.79
C SER A 19 -10.69 -6.72 5.54
N LEU A 20 -9.44 -6.57 5.11
CA LEU A 20 -8.42 -5.76 5.78
C LEU A 20 -8.42 -4.32 5.26
N PHE A 21 -8.51 -4.18 3.93
CA PHE A 21 -8.44 -2.90 3.20
C PHE A 21 -9.80 -2.39 2.72
N LEU A 22 -10.88 -3.20 2.85
CA LEU A 22 -12.25 -2.90 2.42
C LEU A 22 -12.43 -2.76 0.90
N GLU A 23 -11.49 -3.26 0.12
CA GLU A 23 -11.40 -3.02 -1.32
C GLU A 23 -12.31 -3.96 -2.14
N ASP A 24 -13.05 -3.41 -3.09
CA ASP A 24 -13.88 -4.16 -4.05
C ASP A 24 -13.23 -4.25 -5.43
N TYR A 25 -12.41 -3.24 -5.76
CA TYR A 25 -11.73 -3.13 -7.04
C TYR A 25 -10.25 -2.81 -6.86
N THR A 26 -9.41 -3.22 -7.81
CA THR A 26 -8.01 -2.78 -7.91
C THR A 26 -7.76 -2.01 -9.19
N LEU A 27 -6.99 -0.93 -9.05
CA LEU A 27 -6.58 -0.04 -10.11
C LEU A 27 -5.07 0.20 -10.01
N ASN A 28 -4.34 -0.15 -11.06
CA ASN A 28 -2.89 0.05 -11.14
C ASN A 28 -2.54 0.69 -12.49
N PRO A 29 -2.15 1.99 -12.53
CA PRO A 29 -1.75 2.68 -13.76
C PRO A 29 -0.39 2.22 -14.30
N TYR A 30 0.46 1.71 -13.43
CA TYR A 30 1.83 1.32 -13.71
C TYR A 30 2.00 -0.21 -13.64
N LEU A 31 3.08 -0.70 -14.25
CA LEU A 31 3.62 -2.05 -14.04
C LEU A 31 5.10 -1.94 -13.66
N GLY A 32 5.45 -2.52 -12.51
CA GLY A 32 6.75 -2.31 -11.86
C GLY A 32 6.76 -1.01 -11.06
N CYS A 33 7.70 -0.86 -10.13
CA CYS A 33 7.75 0.25 -9.18
C CYS A 33 9.15 0.84 -9.12
N SER A 34 9.29 2.16 -9.25
CA SER A 34 10.60 2.84 -9.18
C SER A 34 11.15 2.97 -7.76
N PHE A 35 10.40 2.59 -6.72
CA PHE A 35 10.90 2.54 -5.35
C PHE A 35 11.79 1.33 -5.06
N ASN A 36 11.70 0.28 -5.88
CA ASN A 36 12.58 -0.88 -5.87
C ASN A 36 12.77 -1.53 -4.47
N CYS A 37 11.69 -1.69 -3.69
CA CYS A 37 11.79 -2.28 -2.36
C CYS A 37 12.26 -3.75 -2.47
N LEU A 38 13.23 -4.15 -1.63
CA LEU A 38 13.88 -5.46 -1.71
C LEU A 38 12.93 -6.61 -1.33
N TYR A 39 11.98 -6.34 -0.44
CA TYR A 39 10.95 -7.29 0.01
C TYR A 39 9.69 -7.31 -0.88
N CYS A 40 9.66 -6.58 -2.01
CA CYS A 40 8.43 -6.34 -2.76
C CYS A 40 7.74 -7.64 -3.23
N TYR A 41 6.60 -7.97 -2.63
CA TYR A 41 5.85 -9.21 -2.88
C TYR A 41 5.50 -9.47 -4.35
N VAL A 42 5.50 -8.43 -5.18
CA VAL A 42 5.26 -8.51 -6.61
C VAL A 42 6.38 -9.30 -7.30
N ASN A 43 7.64 -9.15 -6.86
CA ASN A 43 8.79 -9.86 -7.42
C ASN A 43 8.78 -11.33 -7.00
N GLY A 44 8.70 -12.24 -7.96
CA GLY A 44 8.60 -13.69 -7.75
C GLY A 44 7.17 -14.24 -7.58
N SER A 45 6.17 -13.38 -7.40
CA SER A 45 4.78 -13.83 -7.26
C SER A 45 4.00 -13.79 -8.58
N LYS A 46 2.79 -14.38 -8.56
CA LYS A 46 1.85 -14.31 -9.69
C LYS A 46 1.54 -12.87 -10.15
N TYR A 47 1.67 -11.88 -9.27
CA TYR A 47 1.41 -10.46 -9.56
C TYR A 47 2.54 -9.83 -10.40
N GLY A 48 3.76 -10.34 -10.28
CA GLY A 48 4.93 -9.93 -11.08
C GLY A 48 5.12 -10.71 -12.38
N SER A 49 4.43 -11.84 -12.57
CA SER A 49 4.60 -12.72 -13.75
C SER A 49 4.49 -12.05 -15.12
N ARG A 50 3.82 -10.89 -15.20
CA ARG A 50 3.63 -10.12 -16.44
C ARG A 50 4.25 -8.72 -16.39
N ILE A 51 5.08 -8.44 -15.39
CA ILE A 51 5.73 -7.15 -15.24
C ILE A 51 6.96 -7.12 -16.15
N PRO A 52 7.07 -6.12 -17.04
CA PRO A 52 8.25 -5.98 -17.88
C PRO A 52 9.49 -5.69 -17.02
N LYS A 53 10.69 -6.02 -17.52
CA LYS A 53 11.96 -5.69 -16.84
C LYS A 53 12.08 -4.19 -16.48
N ASN A 54 11.42 -3.32 -17.25
CA ASN A 54 11.41 -1.88 -17.05
C ASN A 54 10.03 -1.41 -16.59
N LEU A 55 10.03 -0.36 -15.74
CA LEU A 55 8.81 0.37 -15.38
C LEU A 55 8.01 0.73 -16.64
N SER A 56 6.73 0.36 -16.61
CA SER A 56 5.82 0.63 -17.72
C SER A 56 4.59 1.40 -17.25
N VAL A 57 4.09 2.28 -18.10
CA VAL A 57 2.88 3.09 -17.86
C VAL A 57 1.78 2.71 -18.84
N LYS A 58 0.56 2.52 -18.32
CA LYS A 58 -0.63 2.26 -19.14
C LYS A 58 -1.17 3.60 -19.66
N ILE A 59 -0.66 4.08 -20.79
CA ILE A 59 -1.00 5.41 -21.34
C ILE A 59 -2.50 5.61 -21.63
N ASN A 60 -3.24 4.52 -21.88
CA ASN A 60 -4.67 4.55 -22.11
C ASN A 60 -5.50 4.31 -20.83
N ALA A 61 -4.88 4.32 -19.64
CA ALA A 61 -5.56 4.00 -18.39
C ALA A 61 -6.77 4.91 -18.11
N ALA A 62 -6.65 6.22 -18.37
CA ALA A 62 -7.74 7.17 -18.20
C ALA A 62 -8.95 6.83 -19.10
N GLU A 63 -8.73 6.62 -20.40
CA GLU A 63 -9.79 6.24 -21.34
C GLU A 63 -10.48 4.93 -20.94
N VAL A 64 -9.70 3.92 -20.56
CA VAL A 64 -10.21 2.62 -20.14
C VAL A 64 -10.99 2.73 -18.83
N LEU A 65 -10.45 3.42 -17.83
CA LEU A 65 -11.12 3.62 -16.54
C LEU A 65 -12.45 4.35 -16.72
N TYR A 66 -12.49 5.40 -17.55
CA TYR A 66 -13.71 6.14 -17.83
C TYR A 66 -14.83 5.22 -18.33
N ARG A 67 -14.53 4.36 -19.32
CA ARG A 67 -15.50 3.39 -19.83
C ARG A 67 -15.94 2.38 -18.76
N GLN A 68 -14.99 1.87 -17.96
CA GLN A 68 -15.28 0.89 -16.92
C GLN A 68 -16.15 1.48 -15.81
N LEU A 69 -15.80 2.65 -15.26
CA LEU A 69 -16.60 3.30 -14.20
C LEU A 69 -17.95 3.82 -14.71
N LYS A 70 -18.05 4.33 -15.94
CA LYS A 70 -19.34 4.67 -16.56
C LYS A 70 -20.30 3.48 -16.56
N ASN A 71 -19.81 2.30 -16.92
CA ASN A 71 -20.61 1.08 -16.96
C ASN A 71 -21.00 0.60 -15.56
N ARG A 72 -20.09 0.67 -14.57
CA ARG A 72 -20.39 0.31 -13.17
C ARG A 72 -21.40 1.27 -12.53
N ALA A 73 -21.21 2.58 -12.72
CA ALA A 73 -22.12 3.62 -12.23
C ALA A 73 -23.54 3.45 -12.79
N ARG A 74 -23.67 3.15 -14.09
CA ARG A 74 -24.96 2.84 -14.75
C ARG A 74 -25.69 1.66 -14.08
N LYS A 75 -24.95 0.66 -13.62
CA LYS A 75 -25.48 -0.52 -12.93
C LYS A 75 -25.62 -0.32 -11.41
N LYS A 76 -25.27 0.86 -10.89
CA LYS A 76 -25.18 1.15 -9.44
C LYS A 76 -24.25 0.20 -8.68
N GLU A 77 -23.23 -0.33 -9.35
CA GLU A 77 -22.22 -1.21 -8.76
C GLU A 77 -21.09 -0.38 -8.14
N TYR A 78 -21.37 0.28 -7.03
CA TYR A 78 -20.38 1.05 -6.27
C TYR A 78 -19.58 0.13 -5.33
N GLY A 79 -18.31 0.45 -5.14
CA GLY A 79 -17.38 -0.28 -4.29
C GLY A 79 -16.05 0.46 -4.19
N ILE A 80 -15.27 0.17 -3.16
CA ILE A 80 -14.02 0.88 -2.89
C ILE A 80 -12.96 0.48 -3.92
N ILE A 81 -12.38 1.48 -4.58
CA ILE A 81 -11.28 1.30 -5.52
C ILE A 81 -9.97 1.37 -4.75
N ALA A 82 -9.21 0.29 -4.79
CA ALA A 82 -7.82 0.24 -4.37
C ALA A 82 -6.91 0.87 -5.42
N LEU A 83 -6.22 1.94 -5.06
CA LEU A 83 -5.16 2.53 -5.86
C LEU A 83 -3.85 2.42 -5.09
N GLY A 84 -2.89 1.66 -5.61
CA GLY A 84 -1.65 1.36 -4.89
C GLY A 84 -1.49 -0.07 -4.40
N SER A 85 -2.26 -1.02 -4.94
CA SER A 85 -2.24 -2.41 -4.47
C SER A 85 -1.01 -3.21 -4.92
N ALA A 86 -0.59 -3.07 -6.19
CA ALA A 86 0.58 -3.78 -6.74
C ALA A 86 1.70 -2.84 -7.19
N THR A 87 1.41 -1.55 -7.33
CA THR A 87 2.40 -0.54 -7.70
C THR A 87 1.97 0.77 -7.07
N ASP A 88 2.93 1.52 -6.54
CA ASP A 88 2.64 2.82 -5.95
C ASP A 88 2.08 3.78 -7.02
N PRO A 89 0.99 4.52 -6.75
CA PRO A 89 0.43 5.45 -7.72
C PRO A 89 1.24 6.73 -7.87
N TYR A 90 2.15 7.02 -6.93
CA TYR A 90 2.91 8.27 -6.83
C TYR A 90 4.42 8.04 -6.95
N LEU A 91 4.80 7.22 -7.92
CA LEU A 91 6.20 7.01 -8.34
C LEU A 91 6.89 8.34 -8.71
N HIS A 92 8.23 8.34 -8.74
CA HIS A 92 9.01 9.52 -9.18
C HIS A 92 8.55 10.09 -10.52
N GLN A 93 8.17 9.21 -11.44
CA GLN A 93 7.71 9.51 -12.78
C GLN A 93 6.32 10.17 -12.81
N GLU A 94 5.50 9.95 -11.78
CA GLU A 94 4.15 10.53 -11.66
C GLU A 94 4.19 12.06 -11.52
N LYS A 95 5.32 12.64 -11.10
CA LYS A 95 5.52 14.10 -11.03
C LYS A 95 5.22 14.77 -12.39
N GLU A 96 5.73 14.17 -13.46
CA GLU A 96 5.55 14.64 -14.84
C GLU A 96 4.33 14.01 -15.51
N LEU A 97 4.15 12.70 -15.36
CA LEU A 97 3.14 11.95 -16.10
C LEU A 97 1.70 12.28 -15.71
N LYS A 98 1.46 12.62 -14.44
CA LYS A 98 0.14 12.99 -13.89
C LYS A 98 -0.99 11.98 -14.18
N ILE A 99 -0.65 10.72 -14.41
CA ILE A 99 -1.64 9.67 -14.74
C ILE A 99 -2.56 9.42 -13.56
N THR A 100 -2.00 9.33 -12.34
CA THR A 100 -2.80 9.18 -11.13
C THR A 100 -3.77 10.35 -10.98
N ARG A 101 -3.33 11.60 -11.22
CA ARG A 101 -4.21 12.77 -11.17
C ARG A 101 -5.38 12.64 -12.16
N GLU A 102 -5.15 12.19 -13.39
CA GLU A 102 -6.23 11.95 -14.36
C GLU A 102 -7.18 10.84 -13.93
N LEU A 103 -6.68 9.77 -13.30
CA LEU A 103 -7.53 8.71 -12.75
C LEU A 103 -8.40 9.23 -11.59
N LEU A 104 -7.86 10.08 -10.70
CA LEU A 104 -8.61 10.70 -9.61
C LEU A 104 -9.76 11.58 -10.14
N LYS A 105 -9.54 12.36 -11.20
CA LYS A 105 -10.62 13.14 -11.86
C LYS A 105 -11.77 12.24 -12.34
N ILE A 106 -11.45 11.06 -12.88
CA ILE A 106 -12.44 10.10 -13.37
C ILE A 106 -13.16 9.42 -12.20
N ILE A 107 -12.45 9.04 -11.14
CA ILE A 107 -13.03 8.48 -9.91
C ILE A 107 -14.03 9.47 -9.31
N TYR A 108 -13.62 10.73 -9.16
CA TYR A 108 -14.49 11.82 -8.71
C TYR A 108 -15.73 11.96 -9.58
N ARG A 109 -15.56 12.03 -10.92
CA ARG A 109 -16.67 12.17 -11.87
C ARG A 109 -17.77 11.12 -11.70
N PHE A 110 -17.39 9.89 -11.34
CA PHE A 110 -18.33 8.79 -11.16
C PHE A 110 -18.66 8.48 -9.70
N HIS A 111 -18.18 9.30 -8.75
CA HIS A 111 -18.47 9.19 -7.32
C HIS A 111 -18.09 7.84 -6.72
N PHE A 112 -16.97 7.24 -7.14
CA PHE A 112 -16.47 6.01 -6.52
C PHE A 112 -15.63 6.34 -5.29
N PRO A 113 -15.81 5.59 -4.18
CA PRO A 113 -14.91 5.70 -3.04
C PRO A 113 -13.53 5.10 -3.36
N LEU A 114 -12.52 5.57 -2.64
CA LEU A 114 -11.11 5.30 -2.90
C LEU A 114 -10.40 4.85 -1.63
N ASN A 115 -9.64 3.76 -1.72
CA ASN A 115 -8.57 3.45 -0.78
C ASN A 115 -7.24 3.64 -1.53
N LEU A 116 -6.43 4.60 -1.11
CA LEU A 116 -5.15 4.93 -1.71
C LEU A 116 -4.02 4.54 -0.78
N SER A 117 -3.21 3.57 -1.21
CA SER A 117 -1.98 3.18 -0.51
C SER A 117 -0.75 3.74 -1.21
N THR A 118 0.17 4.37 -0.45
CA THR A 118 1.40 4.92 -1.02
C THR A 118 2.56 4.96 -0.01
N LYS A 119 3.79 5.09 -0.51
CA LYS A 119 4.99 5.49 0.25
C LYS A 119 5.39 6.94 -0.05
N SER A 120 4.60 7.68 -0.83
CA SER A 120 5.01 8.94 -1.43
C SER A 120 4.31 10.15 -0.82
N ASN A 121 5.08 11.20 -0.51
CA ASN A 121 4.54 12.51 -0.16
C ASN A 121 3.97 13.28 -1.37
N LEU A 122 4.18 12.82 -2.61
CA LEU A 122 3.61 13.43 -3.82
C LEU A 122 2.07 13.40 -3.83
N ILE A 123 1.45 12.55 -3.02
CA ILE A 123 0.00 12.55 -2.79
C ILE A 123 -0.57 13.92 -2.43
N LEU A 124 0.20 14.76 -1.72
CA LEU A 124 -0.22 16.10 -1.31
C LEU A 124 -0.55 17.00 -2.51
N ARG A 125 0.04 16.76 -3.68
CA ARG A 125 -0.27 17.48 -4.93
C ARG A 125 -1.74 17.39 -5.31
N ASP A 126 -2.35 16.23 -5.07
CA ASP A 126 -3.69 15.91 -5.55
C ASP A 126 -4.76 15.96 -4.45
N MET A 127 -4.44 16.62 -3.33
CA MET A 127 -5.32 16.81 -2.18
C MET A 127 -6.65 17.48 -2.56
N ASP A 128 -6.63 18.37 -3.55
CA ASP A 128 -7.81 19.03 -4.10
C ASP A 128 -8.83 18.05 -4.69
N LEU A 129 -8.35 16.98 -5.35
CA LEU A 129 -9.20 15.94 -5.92
C LEU A 129 -9.60 14.91 -4.86
N LEU A 130 -8.68 14.55 -3.96
CA LEU A 130 -8.96 13.62 -2.87
C LEU A 130 -10.09 14.14 -1.98
N LYS A 131 -10.11 15.45 -1.69
CA LYS A 131 -11.17 16.08 -0.88
C LYS A 131 -12.53 16.00 -1.56
N LYS A 132 -12.58 16.32 -2.86
CA LYS A 132 -13.79 16.17 -3.69
C LYS A 132 -14.29 14.73 -3.77
N ILE A 133 -13.39 13.75 -3.79
CA ILE A 133 -13.76 12.33 -3.72
C ILE A 133 -14.32 11.98 -2.34
N ASP A 134 -13.64 12.40 -1.26
CA ASP A 134 -14.07 12.13 0.13
C ASP A 134 -15.50 12.61 0.38
N GLU A 135 -15.82 13.82 -0.08
CA GLU A 135 -17.12 14.48 0.12
C GLU A 135 -18.25 13.92 -0.75
N SER A 136 -17.93 13.41 -1.95
CA SER A 136 -18.96 13.08 -2.96
C SER A 136 -19.09 11.58 -3.27
N ALA A 137 -18.22 10.73 -2.73
CA ALA A 137 -18.24 9.30 -3.01
C ALA A 137 -19.52 8.62 -2.52
N LYS A 138 -20.01 7.67 -3.33
CA LYS A 138 -21.13 6.80 -2.99
C LYS A 138 -20.60 5.53 -2.33
N LEU A 139 -20.63 5.51 -1.01
CA LEU A 139 -20.23 4.34 -0.23
C LEU A 139 -21.21 3.17 -0.44
N PRO A 140 -20.72 1.92 -0.46
CA PRO A 140 -21.56 0.75 -0.30
C PRO A 140 -22.42 0.85 0.96
N GLU A 141 -23.67 0.40 0.88
CA GLU A 141 -24.66 0.53 1.97
C GLU A 141 -24.15 -0.04 3.30
N ASP A 142 -23.45 -1.17 3.25
CA ASP A 142 -22.89 -1.85 4.41
C ASP A 142 -21.68 -1.11 5.04
N LEU A 143 -21.09 -0.15 4.33
CA LEU A 143 -19.97 0.68 4.81
C LEU A 143 -20.38 2.12 5.13
N ALA A 144 -21.49 2.61 4.56
CA ALA A 144 -21.91 4.00 4.67
C ALA A 144 -22.04 4.47 6.13
N THR A 145 -22.58 3.62 7.01
CA THR A 145 -22.78 3.93 8.44
C THR A 145 -21.53 3.76 9.30
N ARG A 146 -20.55 2.97 8.86
CA ARG A 146 -19.36 2.60 9.65
C ARG A 146 -18.10 3.37 9.26
N LEU A 147 -17.95 3.69 7.98
CA LEU A 147 -16.76 4.34 7.44
C LEU A 147 -16.91 5.86 7.42
N GLY A 148 -18.04 6.38 6.92
CA GLY A 148 -18.35 7.81 6.88
C GLY A 148 -17.40 8.68 6.02
N LYS A 149 -16.47 8.06 5.29
CA LYS A 149 -15.41 8.71 4.52
C LYS A 149 -15.29 8.09 3.14
N GLY A 150 -15.27 8.93 2.11
CA GLY A 150 -15.14 8.53 0.71
C GLY A 150 -13.72 8.18 0.31
N THR A 151 -12.73 8.70 1.04
CA THR A 151 -11.31 8.44 0.81
C THR A 151 -10.64 7.88 2.06
N ILE A 152 -10.01 6.72 1.92
CA ILE A 152 -9.09 6.11 2.89
C ILE A 152 -7.68 6.31 2.37
N ILE A 153 -6.78 6.86 3.18
CA ILE A 153 -5.37 7.05 2.77
C ILE A 153 -4.47 6.23 3.70
N THR A 154 -3.64 5.38 3.11
CA THR A 154 -2.76 4.49 3.85
C THR A 154 -1.31 4.73 3.44
N PHE A 155 -0.45 5.07 4.40
CA PHE A 155 0.99 5.15 4.16
C PHE A 155 1.68 3.83 4.53
N SER A 156 2.48 3.29 3.63
CA SER A 156 3.17 2.01 3.86
C SER A 156 4.57 2.19 4.46
N PHE A 157 4.92 1.36 5.44
CA PHE A 157 6.22 1.37 6.10
C PHE A 157 6.67 -0.07 6.38
N SER A 158 7.96 -0.37 6.15
CA SER A 158 8.59 -1.58 6.69
C SER A 158 9.33 -1.33 8.01
N THR A 159 9.68 -0.07 8.26
CA THR A 159 10.43 0.42 9.43
C THR A 159 10.28 1.94 9.54
N MET A 160 10.55 2.48 10.73
CA MET A 160 10.70 3.93 10.96
C MET A 160 12.18 4.35 11.07
N ASP A 161 13.11 3.39 11.03
CA ASP A 161 14.54 3.64 11.01
C ASP A 161 14.99 4.08 9.60
N ASN A 162 15.63 5.24 9.50
CA ASN A 162 16.04 5.83 8.22
C ASN A 162 17.16 5.03 7.52
N GLU A 163 18.07 4.41 8.26
CA GLU A 163 19.16 3.62 7.67
C GLU A 163 18.60 2.30 7.12
N MET A 164 17.76 1.63 7.91
CA MET A 164 17.07 0.42 7.48
C MET A 164 16.13 0.70 6.28
N ALA A 165 15.43 1.83 6.28
CA ALA A 165 14.61 2.25 5.14
C ALA A 165 15.45 2.45 3.86
N ARG A 166 16.65 3.05 3.96
CA ARG A 166 17.55 3.21 2.79
C ARG A 166 18.03 1.87 2.24
N ILE A 167 18.19 0.85 3.09
CA ILE A 167 18.56 -0.50 2.64
C ILE A 167 17.39 -1.17 1.93
N PHE A 168 16.23 -1.28 2.58
CA PHE A 168 15.12 -2.08 2.06
C PHE A 168 14.20 -1.35 1.08
N GLU A 169 14.20 -0.02 1.09
CA GLU A 169 13.33 0.85 0.29
C GLU A 169 14.15 1.98 -0.37
N PRO A 170 15.23 1.68 -1.10
CA PRO A 170 16.30 2.63 -1.44
C PRO A 170 15.86 3.85 -2.24
N ALA A 171 14.77 3.74 -2.99
CA ALA A 171 14.24 4.83 -3.81
C ALA A 171 12.87 5.34 -3.33
N ALA A 172 12.36 4.90 -2.18
CA ALA A 172 11.14 5.45 -1.60
C ALA A 172 11.45 6.70 -0.74
N PRO A 173 10.52 7.65 -0.59
CA PRO A 173 10.66 8.76 0.36
C PRO A 173 10.90 8.30 1.79
N SER A 174 11.55 9.11 2.63
CA SER A 174 11.90 8.68 3.98
C SER A 174 10.65 8.40 4.83
N PRO A 175 10.74 7.57 5.89
CA PRO A 175 9.67 7.41 6.86
C PRO A 175 9.12 8.74 7.39
N LEU A 176 9.99 9.71 7.69
CA LEU A 176 9.55 11.03 8.17
C LEU A 176 8.74 11.78 7.12
N ASP A 177 9.18 11.83 5.86
CA ASP A 177 8.43 12.49 4.77
C ASP A 177 7.01 11.91 4.61
N ARG A 178 6.87 10.59 4.81
CA ARG A 178 5.57 9.89 4.75
C ARG A 178 4.69 10.29 5.93
N LEU A 179 5.25 10.33 7.15
CA LEU A 179 4.52 10.72 8.35
C LEU A 179 4.07 12.18 8.29
N GLU A 180 4.91 13.09 7.82
CA GLU A 180 4.57 14.50 7.64
C GLU A 180 3.45 14.69 6.61
N ALA A 181 3.51 13.96 5.49
CA ALA A 181 2.43 13.97 4.50
C ALA A 181 1.11 13.41 5.07
N MET A 182 1.18 12.35 5.88
CA MET A 182 0.03 11.81 6.60
C MET A 182 -0.58 12.85 7.55
N ALA A 183 0.24 13.55 8.33
CA ALA A 183 -0.22 14.57 9.27
C ALA A 183 -0.87 15.77 8.57
N GLN A 184 -0.35 16.19 7.41
CA GLN A 184 -0.98 17.24 6.60
C GLN A 184 -2.37 16.80 6.09
N LEU A 185 -2.49 15.58 5.58
CA LEU A 185 -3.78 15.02 5.18
C LEU A 185 -4.73 14.87 6.38
N LYS A 186 -4.21 14.50 7.55
CA LYS A 186 -5.03 14.45 8.77
C LYS A 186 -5.61 15.82 9.12
N THR A 187 -4.82 16.87 8.99
CA THR A 187 -5.23 18.26 9.25
C THR A 187 -6.37 18.70 8.33
N GLU A 188 -6.42 18.20 7.10
CA GLU A 188 -7.53 18.40 6.16
C GLU A 188 -8.76 17.53 6.44
N GLY A 189 -8.71 16.68 7.47
CA GLY A 189 -9.84 15.86 7.93
C GLY A 189 -9.99 14.51 7.21
N PHE A 190 -8.98 14.05 6.48
CA PHE A 190 -9.00 12.71 5.86
C PHE A 190 -8.93 11.59 6.92
N LEU A 191 -9.48 10.43 6.57
CA LEU A 191 -9.20 9.18 7.28
C LEU A 191 -7.86 8.65 6.82
N VAL A 192 -6.86 8.71 7.71
CA VAL A 192 -5.48 8.34 7.39
C VAL A 192 -4.95 7.27 8.32
N GLY A 193 -4.08 6.41 7.82
CA GLY A 193 -3.45 5.39 8.64
C GLY A 193 -2.18 4.85 8.04
N VAL A 194 -1.60 3.88 8.73
CA VAL A 194 -0.34 3.24 8.35
C VAL A 194 -0.54 1.76 8.08
N CYS A 195 0.18 1.24 7.09
CA CYS A 195 0.29 -0.19 6.80
C CYS A 195 1.72 -0.68 7.06
N LEU A 196 1.88 -1.45 8.13
CA LEU A 196 3.08 -2.18 8.52
C LEU A 196 3.08 -3.57 7.86
N MET A 197 3.01 -3.56 6.53
CA MET A 197 3.04 -4.77 5.70
C MET A 197 4.08 -4.53 4.60
N PRO A 198 5.34 -4.93 4.84
CA PRO A 198 5.74 -5.96 5.81
C PRO A 198 6.14 -5.45 7.20
N ILE A 199 5.91 -6.28 8.23
CA ILE A 199 6.81 -6.33 9.38
C ILE A 199 8.01 -7.23 9.02
N LEU A 200 9.23 -6.72 9.18
CA LEU A 200 10.48 -7.38 8.83
C LEU A 200 10.93 -8.33 9.95
N PRO A 201 11.02 -9.65 9.70
CA PRO A 201 11.40 -10.62 10.73
C PRO A 201 12.76 -10.32 11.34
N PHE A 202 12.80 -10.35 12.68
CA PHE A 202 13.96 -10.05 13.54
C PHE A 202 14.55 -8.64 13.42
N LEU A 203 13.90 -7.74 12.66
CA LEU A 203 14.36 -6.37 12.45
C LEU A 203 13.34 -5.34 12.95
N SER A 204 12.08 -5.46 12.54
CA SER A 204 10.98 -4.57 12.95
C SER A 204 9.83 -5.30 13.65
N ASP A 205 10.05 -6.55 14.09
CA ASP A 205 9.06 -7.43 14.71
C ASP A 205 9.16 -7.54 16.25
N THR A 206 9.99 -6.71 16.88
CA THR A 206 10.12 -6.70 18.34
C THR A 206 9.01 -5.85 18.98
N PRO A 207 8.61 -6.15 20.24
CA PRO A 207 7.64 -5.33 20.98
C PRO A 207 8.00 -3.85 21.02
N ASP A 208 9.26 -3.51 21.30
CA ASP A 208 9.70 -2.12 21.41
C ASP A 208 9.65 -1.38 20.07
N GLN A 209 10.01 -2.05 18.96
CA GLN A 209 9.91 -1.47 17.62
C GLN A 209 8.46 -1.22 17.24
N ILE A 210 7.58 -2.21 17.45
CA ILE A 210 6.15 -2.06 17.12
C ILE A 210 5.50 -0.99 18.03
N ASP A 211 5.88 -0.92 19.31
CA ASP A 211 5.42 0.12 20.24
C ASP A 211 5.83 1.51 19.78
N PHE A 212 7.12 1.69 19.45
CA PHE A 212 7.66 2.94 18.92
C PHE A 212 6.93 3.38 17.65
N ILE A 213 6.74 2.47 16.69
CA ILE A 213 6.08 2.77 15.42
C ILE A 213 4.63 3.21 15.68
N ILE A 214 3.84 2.44 16.43
CA ILE A 214 2.42 2.73 16.65
C ILE A 214 2.25 4.02 17.46
N LYS A 215 3.09 4.25 18.48
CA LYS A 215 3.12 5.51 19.23
C LYS A 215 3.36 6.69 18.29
N THR A 216 4.38 6.59 17.43
CA THR A 216 4.73 7.64 16.47
C THR A 216 3.57 7.90 15.50
N VAL A 217 2.93 6.85 14.97
CA VAL A 217 1.76 7.01 14.08
C VAL A 217 0.63 7.76 14.79
N LYS A 218 0.39 7.47 16.07
CA LYS A 218 -0.62 8.18 16.87
C LYS A 218 -0.24 9.66 17.07
N GLU A 219 1.01 9.97 17.35
CA GLU A 219 1.51 11.34 17.52
C GLU A 219 1.37 12.18 16.24
N PHE A 220 1.54 11.56 15.07
CA PHE A 220 1.30 12.20 13.75
C PHE A 220 -0.18 12.17 13.31
N GLY A 221 -1.10 11.74 14.18
CA GLY A 221 -2.54 11.82 13.95
C GLY A 221 -3.16 10.67 13.14
N GLY A 222 -2.46 9.53 13.00
CA GLY A 222 -3.01 8.34 12.36
C GLY A 222 -4.27 7.81 13.07
N ASP A 223 -5.29 7.43 12.28
CA ASP A 223 -6.55 6.88 12.77
C ASP A 223 -6.50 5.35 12.94
N PHE A 224 -5.68 4.68 12.12
CA PHE A 224 -5.54 3.23 12.15
C PHE A 224 -4.12 2.77 11.79
N VAL A 225 -3.79 1.57 12.24
CA VAL A 225 -2.59 0.82 11.85
C VAL A 225 -3.02 -0.57 11.39
N LEU A 226 -2.65 -0.92 10.16
CA LEU A 226 -2.74 -2.28 9.63
C LEU A 226 -1.36 -2.92 9.76
N SER A 227 -1.32 -4.21 10.04
CA SER A 227 -0.07 -4.97 10.20
C SER A 227 -0.20 -6.33 9.55
N GLY A 228 0.92 -6.87 9.08
CA GLY A 228 0.96 -8.21 8.54
C GLY A 228 2.38 -8.70 8.37
N GLY A 229 2.54 -10.02 8.52
CA GLY A 229 3.82 -10.68 8.27
C GLY A 229 4.26 -10.48 6.82
N MET A 230 5.57 -10.29 6.64
CA MET A 230 6.18 -10.26 5.32
C MET A 230 5.92 -11.55 4.55
N THR A 231 5.75 -11.45 3.24
CA THR A 231 5.80 -12.60 2.33
C THR A 231 7.02 -12.48 1.42
N LEU A 232 7.66 -13.62 1.11
CA LEU A 232 8.86 -13.68 0.27
C LEU A 232 8.65 -14.74 -0.81
N PHE A 233 8.59 -14.29 -2.05
CA PHE A 233 8.30 -15.14 -3.20
C PHE A 233 9.56 -15.43 -4.02
N GLY A 234 9.56 -16.59 -4.67
CA GLY A 234 10.52 -16.98 -5.71
C GLY A 234 11.92 -17.33 -5.20
N ASP A 235 12.76 -17.83 -6.10
CA ASP A 235 14.14 -18.28 -5.84
C ASP A 235 15.14 -17.75 -6.88
N GLN A 236 14.69 -16.90 -7.82
CA GLN A 236 15.55 -16.26 -8.80
C GLN A 236 16.15 -14.97 -8.23
N CYS A 237 17.28 -14.53 -8.79
CA CYS A 237 18.02 -13.35 -8.30
C CYS A 237 17.19 -12.06 -8.19
N ASN A 238 16.13 -11.92 -8.97
CA ASN A 238 15.28 -10.74 -8.97
C ASN A 238 14.03 -10.86 -8.10
N ASP A 239 13.79 -12.03 -7.53
CA ASP A 239 12.63 -12.32 -6.70
C ASP A 239 12.81 -11.74 -5.29
N SER A 240 11.69 -11.46 -4.63
CA SER A 240 11.70 -10.80 -3.31
C SER A 240 12.45 -11.59 -2.26
N ARG A 241 12.35 -12.93 -2.28
CA ARG A 241 13.07 -13.80 -1.35
C ARG A 241 14.57 -13.63 -1.45
N MET A 242 15.12 -13.72 -2.67
CA MET A 242 16.56 -13.66 -2.89
C MET A 242 17.11 -12.27 -2.59
N LYS A 243 16.46 -11.22 -3.10
CA LYS A 243 16.84 -9.82 -2.79
C LYS A 243 16.86 -9.53 -1.30
N TYR A 244 15.85 -10.02 -0.57
CA TYR A 244 15.80 -9.82 0.88
C TYR A 244 16.91 -10.60 1.60
N TYR A 245 17.17 -11.85 1.22
CA TYR A 245 18.26 -12.64 1.81
C TYR A 245 19.65 -12.10 1.51
N ASP A 246 19.88 -11.57 0.31
CA ASP A 246 21.15 -10.94 -0.05
C ASP A 246 21.36 -9.68 0.81
N ALA A 247 20.32 -8.85 1.00
CA ALA A 247 20.39 -7.70 1.89
C ALA A 247 20.64 -8.10 3.35
N LEU A 248 20.00 -9.16 3.84
CA LEU A 248 20.29 -9.66 5.19
C LEU A 248 21.73 -10.19 5.29
N ALA A 249 22.24 -10.89 4.28
CA ALA A 249 23.62 -11.40 4.31
C ALA A 249 24.65 -10.27 4.37
N GLU A 250 24.37 -9.15 3.69
CA GLU A 250 25.26 -8.00 3.62
C GLU A 250 25.17 -7.10 4.87
N TYR A 251 23.95 -6.78 5.32
CA TYR A 251 23.72 -5.75 6.34
C TYR A 251 23.35 -6.30 7.72
N PHE A 252 22.74 -7.49 7.80
CA PHE A 252 22.21 -8.08 9.04
C PHE A 252 22.48 -9.60 9.13
N PRO A 253 23.74 -10.06 8.99
CA PRO A 253 24.06 -11.48 8.86
C PRO A 253 23.60 -12.31 10.08
N GLU A 254 23.49 -11.69 11.25
CA GLU A 254 23.07 -12.31 12.51
C GLU A 254 21.60 -12.79 12.50
N VAL A 255 20.74 -12.21 11.66
CA VAL A 255 19.32 -12.61 11.55
C VAL A 255 19.02 -13.46 10.32
N LEU A 256 19.97 -13.64 9.39
CA LEU A 256 19.75 -14.35 8.13
C LEU A 256 19.24 -15.78 8.34
N THR A 257 19.94 -16.57 9.17
CA THR A 257 19.59 -17.98 9.41
C THR A 257 18.22 -18.12 10.05
N LYS A 258 17.88 -17.25 11.01
CA LYS A 258 16.58 -17.26 11.68
C LYS A 258 15.46 -16.82 10.74
N THR A 259 15.71 -15.81 9.90
CA THR A 259 14.76 -15.37 8.87
C THR A 259 14.50 -16.51 7.88
N LYS A 260 15.53 -17.18 7.37
CA LYS A 260 15.36 -18.33 6.47
C LYS A 260 14.48 -19.41 7.09
N ALA A 261 14.64 -19.68 8.39
CA ALA A 261 13.81 -20.65 9.10
C ALA A 261 12.33 -20.24 9.25
N ILE A 262 12.00 -18.94 9.22
CA ILE A 262 10.61 -18.46 9.22
C ILE A 262 9.90 -18.80 7.91
N PHE A 263 10.60 -18.73 6.79
CA PHE A 263 10.00 -18.99 5.48
C PHE A 263 10.17 -20.44 5.03
N ASP A 264 11.26 -21.11 5.40
CA ASP A 264 11.57 -22.49 5.00
C ASP A 264 11.16 -22.76 3.53
N ASN A 265 10.26 -23.72 3.29
CA ASN A 265 9.73 -24.08 1.97
C ASN A 265 8.41 -23.36 1.59
N SER A 266 8.08 -22.24 2.25
CA SER A 266 6.85 -21.47 2.10
C SER A 266 7.13 -20.02 1.73
N ASP A 267 6.24 -19.38 0.97
CA ASP A 267 6.30 -17.93 0.70
C ASP A 267 5.73 -17.09 1.86
N TYR A 268 5.02 -17.76 2.76
CA TYR A 268 4.33 -17.17 3.91
C TYR A 268 4.98 -17.61 5.21
N PRO A 269 5.09 -16.71 6.20
CA PRO A 269 5.50 -17.09 7.54
C PRO A 269 4.43 -18.00 8.17
N PRO A 270 4.81 -18.86 9.10
CA PRO A 270 3.89 -19.81 9.71
C PRO A 270 2.77 -19.09 10.46
N PRO A 271 1.58 -19.72 10.62
CA PRO A 271 0.43 -19.10 11.26
C PRO A 271 0.71 -18.54 12.68
N TYR A 272 1.58 -19.20 13.46
CA TYR A 272 1.94 -18.72 14.80
C TYR A 272 2.66 -17.36 14.76
N TYR A 273 3.53 -17.14 13.76
CA TYR A 273 4.28 -15.90 13.61
C TYR A 273 3.33 -14.76 13.21
N GLN A 274 2.44 -15.02 12.25
CA GLN A 274 1.42 -14.05 11.83
C GLN A 274 0.48 -13.69 12.99
N LYS A 275 0.06 -14.68 13.78
CA LYS A 275 -0.77 -14.48 14.97
C LYS A 275 -0.05 -13.63 16.01
N LYS A 276 1.22 -13.93 16.31
CA LYS A 276 2.06 -13.15 17.23
C LYS A 276 2.10 -11.67 16.83
N ILE A 277 2.36 -11.37 15.55
CA ILE A 277 2.39 -10.00 15.02
C ILE A 277 1.02 -9.31 15.17
N SER A 278 -0.05 -10.01 14.79
CA SER A 278 -1.41 -9.48 14.87
C SER A 278 -1.83 -9.17 16.30
N ASP A 279 -1.54 -10.07 17.24
CA ASP A 279 -1.89 -9.92 18.65
C ASP A 279 -1.12 -8.75 19.28
N LEU A 280 0.19 -8.69 19.06
CA LEU A 280 1.07 -7.64 19.56
C LEU A 280 0.67 -6.25 19.03
N THR A 281 0.43 -6.14 17.72
CA THR A 281 -0.05 -4.90 17.10
C THR A 281 -1.40 -4.49 17.69
N SER A 282 -2.33 -5.44 17.87
CA SER A 282 -3.65 -5.15 18.43
C SER A 282 -3.60 -4.74 19.91
N GLU A 283 -2.68 -5.28 20.69
CA GLU A 283 -2.44 -4.87 22.07
C GLU A 283 -1.90 -3.45 22.16
N ILE A 284 -0.87 -3.13 21.37
CA ILE A 284 -0.25 -1.80 21.37
C ILE A 284 -1.20 -0.74 20.79
N CYS A 285 -1.96 -1.09 19.75
CA CYS A 285 -3.02 -0.21 19.23
C CYS A 285 -4.05 0.14 20.31
N ARG A 286 -4.46 -0.83 21.15
CA ARG A 286 -5.36 -0.57 22.30
C ARG A 286 -4.69 0.34 23.32
N LYS A 287 -3.40 0.13 23.64
CA LYS A 287 -2.62 0.98 24.56
C LYS A 287 -2.63 2.46 24.13
N TYR A 288 -2.50 2.76 22.83
CA TYR A 288 -2.44 4.13 22.31
C TYR A 288 -3.78 4.68 21.79
N ASN A 289 -4.88 3.95 21.97
CA ASN A 289 -6.21 4.31 21.46
C ASN A 289 -6.18 4.67 19.96
N ILE A 290 -5.63 3.76 19.17
CA ILE A 290 -5.62 3.80 17.70
C ILE A 290 -6.19 2.48 17.18
N LYS A 291 -6.92 2.50 16.07
CA LYS A 291 -7.57 1.27 15.58
C LYS A 291 -6.53 0.34 14.94
N SER A 292 -6.65 -0.97 15.16
CA SER A 292 -5.87 -1.97 14.42
C SER A 292 -6.51 -2.40 13.08
N ARG A 293 -7.56 -1.68 12.66
CA ARG A 293 -8.37 -1.90 11.44
C ARG A 293 -8.95 -0.56 10.98
N ILE A 294 -9.37 -0.47 9.72
CA ILE A 294 -10.01 0.76 9.19
C ILE A 294 -11.37 1.01 9.89
N ILE A 295 -12.17 -0.05 10.11
CA ILE A 295 -13.51 -0.03 10.72
C ILE A 295 -13.72 -1.13 11.76
#